data_AF-A0A7R9JIE8-F1
#
_entry.id   AF-A0A7R9JIE8-F1
#
_cell.length_a   1.000
_cell.length_b   1.000
_cell.length_c   1.000
_cell.angle_alpha   90.00
_cell.angle_beta   90.00
_cell.angle_gamma   90.00
#
_symmetry.space_group_name_H-M   'P 1'
#
loop_
_entity.id
_entity.type
_entity.pdbx_description
1 polymer ?
#
loop_
_entity_poly.entity_id
_entity_poly.type
_entity_poly.pdbx_seq_one_letter_code
_entity_poly.pdbx_strand_id
1 'polypeptide(L)'
;MDQNDMKVMTERSSDDSVSLYMGINRIALKQCVLQSKLNLSLLGINTSRSKTFFFREGLGEYTSWYMDKKFVSQYGVETASLRPQGKNPPDDFYALAKGTATALSTLTINPVGASARLRIGIDARRGLWRTRYDLGKRENISGQVQLLSDGGQQPWQCMNCYIEESVLKERHVQTMEEANYLKRIRNPENSFSQEPKEEITFSNEHGTLMLEEIETLRTCFHFLKKIDASNADLNEEESNLLQRALDVLEKGDYSLLREEEEDSMFGYGLGEDVEKL
;
A
#
# COMPACT_ATOMS: atom_id res chain seq x y z
N MET A 1 41.11 -20.41 -10.45
CA MET A 1 41.35 -19.00 -10.11
C MET A 1 42.83 -18.76 -10.32
N ASP A 2 43.18 -17.84 -11.20
CA ASP A 2 44.57 -17.43 -11.40
C ASP A 2 45.11 -16.85 -10.09
N GLN A 3 46.44 -16.92 -9.87
CA GLN A 3 47.08 -16.52 -8.60
C GLN A 3 46.85 -15.04 -8.19
N ASN A 4 46.22 -14.24 -9.05
CA ASN A 4 45.88 -12.83 -8.83
C ASN A 4 44.37 -12.53 -8.89
N ASP A 5 43.49 -13.53 -8.84
CA ASP A 5 42.05 -13.29 -8.89
C ASP A 5 41.55 -12.50 -7.67
N MET A 6 41.22 -11.24 -7.91
CA MET A 6 40.50 -10.35 -7.01
C MET A 6 39.15 -10.05 -7.64
N LYS A 7 38.06 -10.20 -6.88
CA LYS A 7 36.71 -9.95 -7.39
C LYS A 7 35.90 -9.15 -6.39
N VAL A 8 35.17 -8.17 -6.89
CA VAL A 8 34.17 -7.41 -6.14
C VAL A 8 32.82 -7.62 -6.78
N MET A 9 31.81 -7.86 -5.97
CA MET A 9 30.39 -7.86 -6.35
C MET A 9 29.69 -6.83 -5.48
N THR A 10 28.85 -5.99 -6.07
CA THR A 10 28.20 -4.88 -5.36
C THR A 10 26.73 -4.81 -5.73
N GLU A 11 25.89 -4.75 -4.72
CA GLU A 11 24.49 -4.31 -4.83
C GLU A 11 24.44 -2.83 -4.46
N ARG A 12 23.74 -1.99 -5.25
CA ARG A 12 23.65 -0.55 -5.01
C ARG A 12 22.25 -0.02 -5.29
N SER A 13 21.74 0.78 -4.37
CA SER A 13 20.49 1.53 -4.50
C SER A 13 20.77 2.97 -4.09
N SER A 14 20.77 3.89 -5.06
CA SER A 14 21.15 5.29 -4.85
C SER A 14 22.53 5.42 -4.16
N ASP A 15 22.59 6.01 -2.97
CA ASP A 15 23.78 6.24 -2.16
C ASP A 15 24.20 5.03 -1.32
N ASP A 16 23.29 4.08 -1.09
CA ASP A 16 23.55 2.91 -0.27
C ASP A 16 24.06 1.73 -1.10
N SER A 17 25.02 0.98 -0.55
CA SER A 17 25.58 -0.19 -1.24
C SER A 17 26.20 -1.19 -0.29
N VAL A 18 26.04 -2.47 -0.61
CA VAL A 18 26.75 -3.58 0.03
C VAL A 18 27.67 -4.24 -0.99
N SER A 19 28.93 -4.48 -0.61
CA SER A 19 29.93 -5.06 -1.50
C SER A 19 30.57 -6.30 -0.88
N LEU A 20 30.61 -7.39 -1.65
CA LEU A 20 31.35 -8.59 -1.34
C LEU A 20 32.72 -8.52 -2.02
N TYR A 21 33.77 -8.54 -1.21
CA TYR A 21 35.15 -8.55 -1.66
C TYR A 21 35.74 -9.96 -1.53
N MET A 22 36.34 -10.45 -2.61
CA MET A 22 36.97 -11.77 -2.68
C MET A 22 38.44 -11.63 -3.09
N GLY A 23 39.29 -12.41 -2.44
CA GLY A 23 40.71 -12.53 -2.77
C GLY A 23 41.29 -13.82 -2.18
N ILE A 24 42.32 -14.37 -2.82
CA ILE A 24 42.91 -15.68 -2.47
C ILE A 24 43.54 -15.67 -1.07
N ASN A 25 44.02 -14.51 -0.62
CA ASN A 25 44.59 -14.33 0.70
C ASN A 25 44.24 -12.94 1.25
N ARG A 26 44.58 -12.69 2.53
CA ARG A 26 44.27 -11.42 3.22
C ARG A 26 44.92 -10.20 2.55
N ILE A 27 46.07 -10.37 1.91
CA ILE A 27 46.78 -9.28 1.24
C ILE A 27 46.03 -8.88 -0.04
N ALA A 28 45.70 -9.86 -0.88
CA ALA A 28 44.92 -9.66 -2.09
C ALA A 28 43.53 -9.09 -1.77
N LEU A 29 42.86 -9.57 -0.70
CA LEU A 29 41.58 -9.02 -0.26
C LEU A 29 41.68 -7.54 0.12
N LYS A 30 42.71 -7.17 0.90
CA LYS A 30 42.95 -5.77 1.30
C LYS A 30 43.26 -4.90 0.08
N GLN A 31 44.04 -5.41 -0.87
CA GLN A 31 44.31 -4.72 -2.14
C GLN A 31 43.02 -4.52 -2.95
N CYS A 32 42.16 -5.53 -3.04
CA CYS A 32 40.87 -5.44 -3.72
C CYS A 32 39.98 -4.32 -3.15
N VAL A 33 39.85 -4.25 -1.82
CA VAL A 33 39.09 -3.19 -1.13
C VAL A 33 39.66 -1.80 -1.43
N LEU A 34 40.99 -1.64 -1.32
CA LEU A 34 41.65 -0.37 -1.58
C LEU A 34 41.50 0.07 -3.04
N GLN A 35 41.70 -0.85 -3.98
CA GLN A 35 41.56 -0.57 -5.41
C GLN A 35 40.13 -0.18 -5.76
N SER A 36 39.13 -0.90 -5.23
CA SER A 36 37.71 -0.57 -5.41
C SER A 36 37.40 0.83 -4.90
N LYS A 37 37.90 1.21 -3.72
CA LYS A 37 37.71 2.54 -3.16
C LYS A 37 38.35 3.64 -4.01
N LEU A 38 39.57 3.41 -4.52
CA LEU A 38 40.24 4.35 -5.42
C LEU A 38 39.46 4.52 -6.72
N ASN A 39 39.01 3.41 -7.31
CA ASN A 39 38.21 3.42 -8.54
C ASN A 39 36.89 4.20 -8.34
N LEU A 40 36.19 3.99 -7.21
CA LEU A 40 34.98 4.74 -6.90
C LEU A 40 35.26 6.24 -6.73
N SER A 41 36.37 6.59 -6.05
CA SER A 41 36.77 7.99 -5.88
C SER A 41 37.08 8.68 -7.20
N LEU A 42 37.64 7.97 -8.19
CA LEU A 42 37.88 8.50 -9.54
C LEU A 42 36.58 8.81 -10.28
N LEU A 43 35.50 8.10 -9.97
CA LEU A 43 34.16 8.33 -10.50
C LEU A 43 33.35 9.35 -9.68
N GLY A 44 33.98 10.01 -8.70
CA GLY A 44 33.31 10.95 -7.79
C GLY A 44 32.44 10.29 -6.71
N ILE A 45 32.46 8.96 -6.60
CA ILE A 45 31.70 8.22 -5.58
C ILE A 45 32.56 8.09 -4.32
N ASN A 46 32.17 8.80 -3.26
CA ASN A 46 32.93 8.87 -2.02
C ASN A 46 32.34 7.95 -0.95
N THR A 47 33.07 6.88 -0.60
CA THR A 47 32.67 5.98 0.50
C THR A 47 32.91 6.63 1.87
N SER A 48 31.87 6.73 2.69
CA SER A 48 31.94 7.33 4.03
C SER A 48 32.80 6.50 4.99
N ARG A 49 33.91 7.08 5.47
CA ARG A 49 34.81 6.38 6.41
C ARG A 49 34.21 6.15 7.80
N SER A 50 33.25 6.97 8.20
CA SER A 50 32.63 6.89 9.53
C SER A 50 31.40 5.99 9.56
N LYS A 51 30.76 5.74 8.40
CA LYS A 51 29.54 4.94 8.30
C LYS A 51 29.74 3.57 7.67
N THR A 52 30.81 3.36 6.89
CA THR A 52 31.10 2.08 6.24
C THR A 52 31.94 1.19 7.14
N PHE A 53 31.46 -0.04 7.37
CA PHE A 53 32.13 -1.06 8.15
C PHE A 53 32.42 -2.30 7.29
N PHE A 54 33.45 -3.06 7.65
CA PHE A 54 33.80 -4.31 6.98
C PHE A 54 33.63 -5.47 7.96
N PHE A 55 32.85 -6.46 7.54
CA PHE A 55 32.57 -7.66 8.34
C PHE A 55 33.00 -8.91 7.59
N ARG A 56 32.94 -10.05 8.28
CA ARG A 56 33.00 -11.36 7.62
C ARG A 56 31.75 -11.53 6.76
N GLU A 57 31.90 -12.27 5.66
CA GLU A 57 30.78 -12.67 4.80
C GLU A 57 29.57 -13.18 5.61
N GLY A 58 28.39 -12.77 5.17
CA GLY A 58 27.12 -13.09 5.79
C GLY A 58 26.63 -12.04 6.79
N LEU A 59 27.48 -11.14 7.27
CA LEU A 59 27.08 -10.04 8.12
C LEU A 59 27.07 -8.72 7.34
N GLY A 60 26.00 -7.95 7.48
CA GLY A 60 25.91 -6.64 6.85
C GLY A 60 24.58 -5.96 7.06
N GLU A 61 24.46 -4.79 6.47
CA GLU A 61 23.24 -4.01 6.41
C GLU A 61 23.17 -3.37 5.02
N TYR A 62 21.96 -3.25 4.47
CA TYR A 62 21.70 -2.62 3.19
C TYR A 62 20.28 -2.07 3.20
N THR A 63 20.10 -0.77 2.93
CA THR A 63 18.80 -0.07 2.90
C THR A 63 17.95 -0.28 4.16
N SER A 64 18.61 -0.26 5.32
CA SER A 64 18.09 -0.61 6.64
C SER A 64 17.72 -2.09 6.85
N TRP A 65 18.00 -2.97 5.90
CA TRP A 65 17.84 -4.42 6.05
C TRP A 65 19.12 -5.07 6.58
N TYR A 66 18.99 -5.74 7.73
CA TYR A 66 20.09 -6.41 8.39
C TYR A 66 20.25 -7.86 7.92
N MET A 67 21.49 -8.28 7.72
CA MET A 67 21.87 -9.62 7.29
C MET A 67 22.68 -10.32 8.39
N ASP A 68 22.25 -11.53 8.76
CA ASP A 68 23.04 -12.47 9.58
C ASP A 68 22.97 -13.87 8.95
N LYS A 69 23.86 -14.10 7.99
CA LYS A 69 23.98 -15.28 7.10
C LYS A 69 22.74 -15.56 6.24
N LYS A 70 21.61 -14.97 6.59
CA LYS A 70 20.31 -14.97 5.91
C LYS A 70 19.75 -13.56 5.98
N PHE A 71 18.84 -13.25 5.06
CA PHE A 71 18.00 -12.06 5.20
C PHE A 71 17.11 -12.22 6.42
N VAL A 72 17.19 -11.27 7.35
CA VAL A 72 16.44 -11.29 8.59
C VAL A 72 15.17 -10.47 8.42
N SER A 73 14.03 -11.01 8.86
CA SER A 73 12.79 -10.24 8.96
C SER A 73 12.96 -9.13 9.99
N GLN A 74 12.74 -7.87 9.61
CA GLN A 74 12.81 -6.75 10.54
C GLN A 74 11.42 -6.33 11.00
N TYR A 75 11.23 -6.35 12.32
CA TYR A 75 10.05 -5.78 12.97
C TYR A 75 10.31 -4.31 13.27
N GLY A 76 9.41 -3.41 12.85
CA GLY A 76 9.43 -2.01 13.29
C GLY A 76 9.59 -0.95 12.20
N VAL A 77 10.13 -1.31 11.03
CA VAL A 77 10.29 -0.39 9.89
C VAL A 77 8.94 0.18 9.46
N GLU A 78 7.90 -0.66 9.50
CA GLU A 78 6.55 -0.29 9.09
C GLU A 78 5.66 0.24 10.23
N THR A 79 6.20 0.65 11.38
CA THR A 79 5.34 1.13 12.49
C THR A 79 4.51 2.37 12.14
N ALA A 80 4.98 3.20 11.20
CA ALA A 80 4.22 4.34 10.70
C ALA A 80 2.92 3.91 9.99
N SER A 81 2.89 2.74 9.35
CA SER A 81 1.72 2.20 8.64
C SER A 81 0.56 1.80 9.57
N LEU A 82 0.79 1.76 10.89
CA LEU A 82 -0.29 1.58 11.87
C LEU A 82 -1.22 2.80 11.94
N ARG A 83 -0.72 3.99 11.57
CA ARG A 83 -1.51 5.21 11.59
C ARG A 83 -2.63 5.14 10.55
N PRO A 84 -3.83 5.62 10.87
CA PRO A 84 -4.91 5.74 9.90
C PRO A 84 -4.54 6.74 8.79
N GLN A 85 -5.01 6.50 7.56
CA GLN A 85 -4.77 7.40 6.43
C GLN A 85 -5.72 8.60 6.46
N GLY A 86 -6.93 8.41 7.01
CA GLY A 86 -7.92 9.48 7.13
C GLY A 86 -8.73 9.73 5.85
N LYS A 87 -8.79 8.75 4.93
CA LYS A 87 -9.63 8.81 3.72
C LYS A 87 -11.10 8.64 4.12
N ASN A 88 -11.45 7.45 4.62
CA ASN A 88 -12.76 7.12 5.15
C ASN A 88 -12.65 6.06 6.26
N PRO A 89 -13.62 5.97 7.19
CA PRO A 89 -13.59 4.95 8.22
C PRO A 89 -13.49 3.51 7.68
N PRO A 90 -14.35 3.05 6.74
CA PRO A 90 -14.24 1.67 6.23
C PRO A 90 -12.91 1.40 5.51
N ASP A 91 -12.47 2.32 4.65
CA ASP A 91 -11.19 2.23 3.93
C ASP A 91 -10.01 2.16 4.91
N ASP A 92 -9.99 2.99 5.95
CA ASP A 92 -8.94 2.97 6.96
C ASP A 92 -8.91 1.64 7.71
N PHE A 93 -10.06 1.13 8.16
CA PHE A 93 -10.14 -0.17 8.84
C PHE A 93 -9.71 -1.31 7.94
N TYR A 94 -10.11 -1.31 6.67
CA TYR A 94 -9.73 -2.35 5.73
C TYR A 94 -8.24 -2.27 5.34
N ALA A 95 -7.69 -1.06 5.16
CA ALA A 95 -6.26 -0.87 4.89
C ALA A 95 -5.37 -1.44 6.01
N LEU A 96 -5.85 -1.41 7.27
CA LEU A 96 -5.17 -2.11 8.37
C LEU A 96 -5.16 -3.62 8.19
N ALA A 97 -6.32 -4.19 7.85
CA ALA A 97 -6.48 -5.61 7.66
C ALA A 97 -5.59 -6.07 6.50
N LYS A 98 -5.69 -5.42 5.33
CA LYS A 98 -4.84 -5.68 4.17
C LYS A 98 -3.35 -5.52 4.50
N GLY A 99 -2.95 -4.43 5.14
CA GLY A 99 -1.56 -4.24 5.55
C GLY A 99 -1.06 -5.30 6.54
N THR A 100 -1.96 -5.86 7.37
CA THR A 100 -1.64 -7.01 8.23
C THR A 100 -1.50 -8.30 7.44
N ALA A 101 -2.32 -8.52 6.42
CA ALA A 101 -2.20 -9.66 5.51
C ALA A 101 -0.87 -9.61 4.73
N THR A 102 -0.50 -8.44 4.20
CA THR A 102 0.79 -8.23 3.52
C THR A 102 1.96 -8.47 4.46
N ALA A 103 1.93 -7.96 5.69
CA ALA A 103 2.99 -8.20 6.66
C ALA A 103 3.14 -9.69 7.03
N LEU A 104 2.02 -10.43 7.07
CA LEU A 104 2.05 -11.88 7.30
C LEU A 104 2.62 -12.63 6.09
N SER A 105 2.29 -12.23 4.86
CA SER A 105 2.76 -12.88 3.64
C SER A 105 4.25 -12.63 3.38
N THR A 106 4.74 -11.43 3.69
CA THR A 106 6.16 -11.06 3.58
C THR A 106 7.00 -11.53 4.78
N LEU A 107 6.39 -12.25 5.73
CA LEU A 107 7.02 -12.75 6.94
C LEU A 107 7.68 -11.66 7.80
N THR A 108 7.24 -10.40 7.66
CA THR A 108 7.68 -9.29 8.50
C THR A 108 7.00 -9.32 9.87
N ILE A 109 5.86 -10.01 9.98
CA ILE A 109 5.16 -10.23 11.25
C ILE A 109 4.73 -11.68 11.44
N ASN A 110 4.70 -12.13 12.70
CA ASN A 110 4.14 -13.43 13.08
C ASN A 110 2.65 -13.30 13.45
N PRO A 111 1.90 -14.42 13.64
CA PRO A 111 0.47 -14.37 13.97
C PRO A 111 0.12 -13.63 15.27
N VAL A 112 1.01 -13.67 16.26
CA VAL A 112 0.83 -12.95 17.54
C VAL A 112 0.96 -11.44 17.32
N GLY A 113 1.98 -11.03 16.57
CA GLY A 113 2.19 -9.65 16.17
C GLY A 113 1.05 -9.14 15.30
N ALA A 114 0.55 -9.93 14.36
CA ALA A 114 -0.61 -9.58 13.54
C ALA A 114 -1.86 -9.32 14.39
N SER A 115 -2.11 -10.16 15.40
CA SER A 115 -3.21 -9.97 16.35
C SER A 115 -3.06 -8.67 17.15
N ALA A 116 -1.83 -8.35 17.59
CA ALA A 116 -1.56 -7.08 18.27
C ALA A 116 -1.72 -5.87 17.33
N ARG A 117 -1.24 -5.99 16.09
CA ARG A 117 -1.34 -4.98 15.03
C ARG A 117 -2.79 -4.61 14.74
N LEU A 118 -3.66 -5.60 14.56
CA LEU A 118 -5.10 -5.39 14.38
C LEU A 118 -5.72 -4.66 15.57
N ARG A 119 -5.45 -5.11 16.80
CA ARG A 119 -6.02 -4.50 18.02
C ARG A 119 -5.62 -3.03 18.17
N ILE A 120 -4.32 -2.74 18.09
CA ILE A 120 -3.79 -1.38 18.22
C ILE A 120 -4.28 -0.50 17.08
N GLY A 121 -4.25 -1.02 15.84
CA GLY A 121 -4.66 -0.26 14.67
C GLY A 121 -6.15 0.07 14.66
N ILE A 122 -7.01 -0.84 15.14
CA ILE A 122 -8.46 -0.59 15.27
C ILE A 122 -8.72 0.46 16.33
N ASP A 123 -8.03 0.41 17.47
CA ASP A 123 -8.16 1.41 18.52
C ASP A 123 -7.75 2.81 18.02
N ALA A 124 -6.64 2.90 17.28
CA ALA A 124 -6.19 4.16 16.67
C ALA A 124 -7.22 4.73 15.68
N ARG A 125 -7.84 3.89 14.85
CA ARG A 125 -8.87 4.28 13.87
C ARG A 125 -10.18 4.70 14.54
N ARG A 126 -10.58 3.99 15.60
CA ARG A 126 -11.69 4.40 16.48
C ARG A 126 -11.42 5.76 17.11
N GLY A 127 -10.18 6.03 17.53
CA GLY A 127 -9.74 7.34 18.00
C GLY A 127 -9.90 8.43 16.95
N LEU A 128 -9.39 8.21 15.73
CA LEU A 128 -9.48 9.17 14.62
C LEU A 128 -10.95 9.49 14.27
N TRP A 129 -11.75 8.45 14.01
CA TRP A 129 -13.13 8.58 13.55
C TRP A 129 -14.14 8.76 14.68
N ARG A 130 -13.65 8.87 15.93
CA ARG A 130 -14.45 9.01 17.16
C ARG A 130 -15.52 7.91 17.31
N THR A 131 -15.26 6.74 16.77
CA THR A 131 -16.18 5.60 16.82
C THR A 131 -15.94 4.82 18.10
N ARG A 132 -16.87 4.89 19.05
CA ARG A 132 -16.78 4.13 20.30
C ARG A 132 -17.17 2.68 20.07
N TYR A 133 -16.54 1.77 20.81
CA TYR A 133 -17.00 0.39 20.88
C TYR A 133 -18.31 0.34 21.67
N ASP A 134 -19.41 0.07 20.97
CA ASP A 134 -20.75 0.08 21.54
C ASP A 134 -21.62 -0.94 20.81
N LEU A 135 -21.74 -2.13 21.39
CA LEU A 135 -22.50 -3.25 20.84
C LEU A 135 -24.02 -3.07 20.96
N GLY A 136 -24.48 -2.08 21.73
CA GLY A 136 -25.90 -1.81 21.97
C GLY A 136 -26.41 -0.57 21.24
N LYS A 137 -25.57 0.07 20.44
CA LYS A 137 -25.92 1.32 19.74
C LYS A 137 -27.14 1.18 18.84
N ARG A 138 -27.33 -0.01 18.26
CA ARG A 138 -28.48 -0.35 17.41
C ARG A 138 -29.29 -1.44 18.10
N GLU A 139 -30.56 -1.16 18.37
CA GLU A 139 -31.48 -2.16 18.89
C GLU A 139 -31.59 -3.34 17.92
N ASN A 140 -31.59 -4.56 18.47
CA ASN A 140 -31.72 -5.84 17.77
C ASN A 140 -30.66 -6.16 16.70
N ILE A 141 -29.54 -5.42 16.66
CA ILE A 141 -28.40 -5.76 15.82
C ILE A 141 -27.31 -6.33 16.70
N SER A 142 -26.85 -7.56 16.42
CA SER A 142 -25.74 -8.11 17.20
C SER A 142 -24.44 -7.34 16.93
N GLY A 143 -23.60 -7.28 17.96
CA GLY A 143 -22.26 -6.69 17.85
C GLY A 143 -21.35 -7.35 16.82
N GLN A 144 -21.65 -8.59 16.42
CA GLN A 144 -20.93 -9.32 15.37
C GLN A 144 -21.31 -8.85 13.96
N VAL A 145 -22.54 -8.37 13.76
CA VAL A 145 -23.02 -7.85 12.47
C VAL A 145 -22.80 -6.34 12.34
N GLN A 146 -22.89 -5.59 13.44
CA GLN A 146 -22.68 -4.14 13.46
C GLN A 146 -21.28 -3.78 12.93
N LEU A 147 -21.15 -2.83 12.00
CA LEU A 147 -19.85 -2.45 11.42
C LEU A 147 -18.97 -1.69 12.42
N LEU A 148 -17.65 -1.70 12.21
CA LEU A 148 -16.67 -1.00 13.05
C LEU A 148 -16.91 0.50 13.03
N SER A 149 -17.26 1.05 11.86
CA SER A 149 -17.67 2.45 11.67
C SER A 149 -18.94 2.82 12.43
N ASP A 150 -19.75 1.84 12.84
CA ASP A 150 -20.92 2.05 13.69
C ASP A 150 -20.68 1.62 15.15
N GLY A 151 -19.50 1.11 15.50
CA GLY A 151 -19.13 0.72 16.88
C GLY A 151 -19.12 -0.78 17.18
N GLY A 152 -19.28 -1.63 16.17
CA GLY A 152 -19.33 -3.08 16.36
C GLY A 152 -17.98 -3.75 16.63
N GLN A 153 -17.99 -5.09 16.72
CA GLN A 153 -16.82 -5.91 17.02
C GLN A 153 -15.90 -6.08 15.80
N GLN A 154 -14.60 -6.25 16.03
CA GLN A 154 -13.66 -6.49 14.95
C GLN A 154 -13.82 -7.92 14.37
N PRO A 155 -13.98 -8.08 13.05
CA PRO A 155 -14.21 -9.40 12.45
C PRO A 155 -12.92 -10.14 12.07
N TRP A 156 -11.78 -9.44 12.04
CA TRP A 156 -10.55 -9.98 11.48
C TRP A 156 -9.75 -10.83 12.46
N GLN A 157 -9.07 -11.80 11.91
CA GLN A 157 -8.05 -12.65 12.50
C GLN A 157 -6.92 -12.76 11.48
N CYS A 158 -5.75 -13.26 11.88
CA CYS A 158 -4.60 -13.40 10.97
C CYS A 158 -4.90 -14.17 9.66
N MET A 159 -5.93 -15.01 9.64
CA MET A 159 -6.27 -15.86 8.50
C MET A 159 -7.31 -15.26 7.54
N ASN A 160 -7.98 -14.16 7.86
CA ASN A 160 -9.06 -13.58 7.03
C ASN A 160 -8.90 -12.08 6.78
N CYS A 161 -7.71 -11.53 7.05
CA CYS A 161 -7.39 -10.11 6.90
C CYS A 161 -7.54 -9.57 5.45
N TYR A 162 -7.61 -10.46 4.46
CA TYR A 162 -7.80 -10.12 3.04
C TYR A 162 -9.28 -9.96 2.65
N ILE A 163 -10.22 -10.21 3.57
CA ILE A 163 -11.66 -10.13 3.29
C ILE A 163 -12.20 -8.83 3.88
N GLU A 164 -13.03 -8.12 3.10
CA GLU A 164 -13.71 -6.90 3.52
C GLU A 164 -14.63 -7.15 4.74
N GLU A 165 -14.75 -6.15 5.61
CA GLU A 165 -15.46 -6.22 6.88
C GLU A 165 -16.91 -6.71 6.73
N SER A 166 -17.69 -6.03 5.90
CA SER A 166 -19.11 -6.28 5.79
C SER A 166 -19.37 -7.69 5.26
N VAL A 167 -18.55 -8.18 4.31
CA VAL A 167 -18.63 -9.55 3.80
C VAL A 167 -18.38 -10.59 4.90
N LEU A 168 -17.41 -10.35 5.79
CA LEU A 168 -17.17 -11.22 6.95
C LEU A 168 -18.37 -11.23 7.90
N LYS A 169 -18.97 -10.06 8.13
CA LYS A 169 -20.08 -9.90 9.08
C LYS A 169 -21.41 -10.44 8.57
N GLU A 170 -21.59 -10.50 7.26
CA GLU A 170 -22.77 -11.10 6.63
C GLU A 170 -22.95 -12.58 7.02
N ARG A 171 -21.86 -13.30 7.30
CA ARG A 171 -21.90 -14.70 7.77
C ARG A 171 -22.50 -14.87 9.17
N HIS A 172 -22.60 -13.79 9.94
CA HIS A 172 -23.11 -13.78 11.31
C HIS A 172 -24.56 -13.30 11.41
N VAL A 173 -25.20 -12.97 10.28
CA VAL A 173 -26.60 -12.54 10.25
C VAL A 173 -27.52 -13.70 10.63
N GLN A 174 -28.34 -13.50 11.65
CA GLN A 174 -29.32 -14.48 12.12
C GLN A 174 -30.76 -13.99 11.96
N THR A 175 -30.96 -12.67 12.02
CA THR A 175 -32.29 -12.06 11.96
C THR A 175 -32.50 -11.25 10.69
N MET A 176 -33.78 -11.04 10.33
CA MET A 176 -34.14 -10.17 9.20
C MET A 176 -33.75 -8.70 9.44
N GLU A 177 -33.72 -8.27 10.70
CA GLU A 177 -33.33 -6.92 11.10
C GLU A 177 -31.84 -6.67 10.85
N GLU A 178 -30.99 -7.65 11.16
CA GLU A 178 -29.56 -7.65 10.83
C GLU A 178 -29.29 -7.66 9.33
N ALA A 179 -30.03 -8.48 8.57
CA ALA A 179 -29.96 -8.47 7.11
C ALA A 179 -30.34 -7.09 6.53
N ASN A 180 -31.40 -6.49 7.07
CA ASN A 180 -31.86 -5.17 6.67
C ASN A 180 -30.87 -4.07 7.06
N TYR A 181 -30.18 -4.19 8.20
CA TYR A 181 -29.12 -3.27 8.61
C TYR A 181 -27.99 -3.23 7.58
N LEU A 182 -27.45 -4.39 7.17
CA LEU A 182 -26.40 -4.43 6.16
C LEU A 182 -26.87 -3.89 4.80
N LYS A 183 -28.10 -4.23 4.37
CA LYS A 183 -28.69 -3.69 3.13
C LYS A 183 -28.84 -2.17 3.15
N ARG A 184 -29.26 -1.59 4.29
CA ARG A 184 -29.38 -0.13 4.45
C ARG A 184 -28.02 0.55 4.36
N ILE A 185 -27.01 -0.03 4.98
CA ILE A 185 -25.65 0.53 4.97
C ILE A 185 -25.02 0.45 3.58
N ARG A 186 -25.23 -0.66 2.87
CA ARG A 186 -24.75 -0.89 1.49
C ARG A 186 -25.72 -0.37 0.43
N ASN A 187 -26.61 0.56 0.77
CA ASN A 187 -27.53 1.12 -0.21
C ASN A 187 -26.72 1.90 -1.27
N PRO A 188 -26.75 1.52 -2.56
CA PRO A 188 -26.03 2.26 -3.59
C PRO A 188 -26.52 3.71 -3.71
N GLU A 189 -27.81 3.94 -3.48
CA GLU A 189 -28.45 5.26 -3.53
C GLU A 189 -28.28 6.09 -2.24
N ASN A 190 -27.25 5.81 -1.44
CA ASN A 190 -27.04 6.55 -0.20
C ASN A 190 -26.47 7.95 -0.49
N SER A 191 -26.94 8.96 0.24
CA SER A 191 -26.56 10.36 0.02
C SER A 191 -25.19 10.74 0.59
N PHE A 192 -24.43 9.78 1.13
CA PHE A 192 -23.18 10.05 1.85
C PHE A 192 -21.93 9.74 1.02
N SER A 193 -22.01 8.71 0.17
CA SER A 193 -20.90 8.29 -0.70
C SER A 193 -21.05 8.82 -2.11
N GLN A 194 -19.93 9.19 -2.74
CA GLN A 194 -19.87 9.33 -4.20
C GLN A 194 -19.77 7.98 -4.88
N GLU A 195 -20.07 7.98 -6.18
CA GLU A 195 -19.73 6.86 -7.05
C GLU A 195 -18.25 6.54 -6.94
N PRO A 196 -17.89 5.25 -6.88
CA PRO A 196 -16.50 4.86 -6.82
C PRO A 196 -15.80 5.29 -8.11
N LYS A 197 -14.79 6.15 -7.99
CA LYS A 197 -13.88 6.48 -9.09
C LYS A 197 -12.59 5.68 -8.92
N GLU A 198 -12.13 5.07 -10.00
CA GLU A 198 -10.81 4.45 -10.05
C GLU A 198 -9.76 5.56 -10.14
N GLU A 199 -8.75 5.49 -9.27
CA GLU A 199 -7.66 6.47 -9.26
C GLU A 199 -6.49 5.90 -10.07
N ILE A 200 -6.16 6.53 -11.19
CA ILE A 200 -4.97 6.22 -11.98
C ILE A 200 -3.79 6.94 -11.33
N THR A 201 -2.85 6.18 -10.77
CA THR A 201 -1.65 6.72 -10.12
C THR A 201 -0.39 6.28 -10.86
N PHE A 202 0.58 7.17 -11.05
CA PHE A 202 1.87 6.78 -11.62
C PHE A 202 2.77 6.19 -10.53
N SER A 203 3.13 4.91 -10.69
CA SER A 203 4.02 4.22 -9.77
C SER A 203 5.48 4.46 -10.14
N ASN A 204 6.19 5.26 -9.34
CA ASN A 204 7.63 5.49 -9.55
C ASN A 204 8.46 4.20 -9.41
N GLU A 205 7.98 3.21 -8.63
CA GLU A 205 8.67 1.93 -8.45
C GLU A 205 8.56 1.05 -9.70
N HIS A 206 7.42 1.07 -10.37
CA HIS A 206 7.14 0.20 -11.52
C HIS A 206 7.36 0.94 -12.86
N GLY A 207 7.49 2.27 -12.82
CA GLY A 207 7.62 3.12 -14.00
C GLY A 207 6.35 3.14 -14.88
N THR A 208 5.21 2.74 -14.33
CA THR A 208 3.95 2.55 -15.06
C THR A 208 2.79 3.22 -14.33
N LEU A 209 1.76 3.60 -15.10
CA LEU A 209 0.46 3.95 -14.54
C LEU A 209 -0.16 2.68 -13.95
N MET A 210 -0.60 2.76 -12.70
CA MET A 210 -1.32 1.71 -12.00
C MET A 210 -2.73 2.23 -11.68
N LEU A 211 -3.72 1.43 -12.04
CA LEU A 211 -5.10 1.60 -11.59
C LEU A 211 -5.21 1.08 -10.16
N GLU A 212 -5.60 1.93 -9.21
CA GLU A 212 -5.97 1.47 -7.88
C GLU A 212 -7.39 0.88 -7.93
N GLU A 213 -7.48 -0.44 -7.83
CA GLU A 213 -8.76 -1.15 -7.74
C GLU A 213 -9.53 -0.77 -6.46
N ILE A 214 -10.86 -0.66 -6.57
CA ILE A 214 -11.72 -0.46 -5.41
C ILE A 214 -11.89 -1.78 -4.65
N GLU A 215 -11.23 -1.89 -3.50
CA GLU A 215 -11.22 -3.13 -2.72
C GLU A 215 -12.28 -3.21 -1.63
N THR A 216 -12.94 -2.08 -1.32
CA THR A 216 -13.98 -1.98 -0.29
C THR A 216 -15.34 -1.77 -0.93
N LEU A 217 -16.36 -2.50 -0.43
CA LEU A 217 -17.74 -2.22 -0.81
C LEU A 217 -18.14 -0.83 -0.32
N ARG A 218 -18.72 -0.01 -1.20
CA ARG A 218 -19.24 1.30 -0.81
C ARG A 218 -20.36 1.14 0.20
N THR A 219 -20.26 1.95 1.26
CA THR A 219 -21.20 1.99 2.38
C THR A 219 -21.51 3.43 2.71
N CYS A 220 -22.59 3.67 3.44
CA CYS A 220 -22.96 5.00 3.95
C CYS A 220 -21.92 5.65 4.88
N PHE A 221 -20.85 4.95 5.23
CA PHE A 221 -19.72 5.46 6.03
C PHE A 221 -18.54 5.95 5.17
N HIS A 222 -18.64 5.88 3.83
CA HIS A 222 -17.67 6.52 2.94
C HIS A 222 -18.14 7.95 2.70
N PHE A 223 -17.58 8.89 3.45
CA PHE A 223 -18.00 10.28 3.44
C PHE A 223 -17.16 11.10 2.48
N LEU A 224 -17.74 12.18 1.99
CA LEU A 224 -16.99 13.21 1.28
C LEU A 224 -16.32 14.14 2.28
N LYS A 225 -14.98 14.20 2.22
CA LYS A 225 -14.25 15.21 2.96
C LYS A 225 -14.54 16.57 2.34
N LYS A 226 -14.96 17.53 3.17
CA LYS A 226 -15.11 18.91 2.73
C LYS A 226 -13.76 19.46 2.30
N ILE A 227 -13.73 20.17 1.17
CA ILE A 227 -12.53 20.87 0.69
C ILE A 227 -12.04 21.83 1.77
N ASP A 228 -10.73 21.84 2.00
CA ASP A 228 -10.12 22.70 3.00
C ASP A 228 -10.40 24.17 2.67
N ALA A 229 -10.93 24.91 3.64
CA ALA A 229 -11.37 26.30 3.46
C ALA A 229 -10.24 27.24 3.03
N SER A 230 -8.97 26.86 3.24
CA SER A 230 -7.80 27.60 2.78
C SER A 230 -7.61 27.58 1.26
N ASN A 231 -8.23 26.63 0.57
CA ASN A 231 -8.14 26.45 -0.89
C ASN A 231 -9.40 26.91 -1.62
N ALA A 232 -10.43 27.36 -0.89
CA ALA A 232 -11.74 27.70 -1.46
C ALA A 232 -11.71 28.97 -2.34
N ASP A 233 -10.75 29.87 -2.12
CA ASP A 233 -10.79 31.21 -2.72
C ASP A 233 -10.29 31.30 -4.18
N LEU A 234 -9.74 30.23 -4.77
CA LEU A 234 -8.95 30.37 -6.01
C LEU A 234 -9.60 29.97 -7.33
N ASN A 235 -10.87 29.51 -7.38
CA ASN A 235 -11.74 29.45 -8.59
C ASN A 235 -12.95 28.52 -8.35
N GLU A 236 -13.72 28.76 -7.29
CA GLU A 236 -14.86 27.90 -6.92
C GLU A 236 -15.96 27.90 -7.99
N GLU A 237 -16.20 29.04 -8.65
CA GLU A 237 -17.20 29.14 -9.72
C GLU A 237 -16.82 28.36 -10.99
N GLU A 238 -15.57 28.46 -11.45
CA GLU A 238 -15.10 27.71 -12.63
C GLU A 238 -15.07 26.21 -12.35
N SER A 239 -14.62 25.79 -11.16
CA SER A 239 -14.62 24.38 -10.76
C SER A 239 -16.04 23.81 -10.69
N ASN A 240 -17.00 24.57 -10.14
CA ASN A 240 -18.41 24.17 -10.10
C ASN A 240 -19.04 24.08 -11.51
N LEU A 241 -18.69 24.99 -12.42
CA LEU A 241 -19.16 24.96 -13.80
C LEU A 241 -18.58 23.78 -14.57
N LEU A 242 -17.29 23.49 -14.42
CA LEU A 242 -16.63 22.32 -15.00
C LEU A 242 -17.22 21.02 -14.45
N GLN A 243 -17.45 20.92 -13.14
CA GLN A 243 -18.06 19.76 -12.53
C GLN A 243 -19.48 19.53 -13.08
N ARG A 244 -20.29 20.59 -13.22
CA ARG A 244 -21.63 20.48 -13.82
C ARG A 244 -21.58 20.06 -15.29
N ALA A 245 -20.61 20.56 -16.05
CA ALA A 245 -20.43 20.17 -17.45
C ALA A 245 -20.05 18.69 -17.56
N LEU A 246 -19.13 18.22 -16.71
CA LEU A 246 -18.75 16.81 -16.62
C LEU A 246 -19.94 15.94 -16.22
N ASP A 247 -20.70 16.32 -15.19
CA ASP A 247 -21.88 15.56 -14.76
C ASP A 247 -22.95 15.44 -15.87
N VAL A 248 -23.09 16.45 -16.73
CA VAL A 248 -24.01 16.42 -17.88
C VAL A 248 -23.49 15.52 -18.99
N LEU A 249 -22.17 15.52 -19.24
CA LEU A 249 -21.54 14.64 -20.22
C LEU A 249 -21.59 13.17 -19.76
N GLU A 250 -21.25 12.90 -18.50
CA GLU A 250 -21.31 11.56 -17.88
C GLU A 250 -22.73 10.98 -17.91
N LYS A 251 -23.76 11.80 -17.65
CA LYS A 251 -25.17 11.36 -17.73
C LYS A 251 -25.68 11.20 -19.16
N GLY A 252 -25.06 11.89 -20.12
CA GLY A 252 -25.43 11.87 -21.53
C GLY A 252 -24.81 10.70 -22.30
N ASP A 253 -23.62 10.24 -21.87
CA ASP A 253 -22.89 9.17 -22.52
C ASP A 253 -22.10 8.32 -21.52
N TYR A 254 -22.64 7.14 -21.19
CA TYR A 254 -22.00 6.17 -20.28
C TYR A 254 -20.75 5.52 -20.87
N SER A 255 -20.48 5.66 -22.18
CA SER A 255 -19.28 5.09 -22.82
C SER A 255 -18.00 5.84 -22.43
N LEU A 256 -18.11 7.12 -22.06
CA LEU A 256 -16.99 7.96 -21.60
C LEU A 256 -16.33 7.45 -20.29
N LEU A 257 -17.04 6.61 -19.52
CA LEU A 257 -16.48 5.95 -18.33
C LEU A 257 -15.71 4.66 -18.64
N ARG A 258 -15.78 4.14 -19.87
CA ARG A 258 -15.15 2.88 -20.30
C ARG A 258 -14.12 3.05 -21.42
N GLU A 259 -14.25 4.06 -22.26
CA GLU A 259 -13.50 4.13 -23.52
C GLU A 259 -12.03 4.53 -23.41
N GLU A 260 -11.51 4.91 -22.23
CA GLU A 260 -10.05 5.03 -22.04
C GLU A 260 -9.34 3.65 -21.98
N GLU A 261 -10.08 2.53 -21.92
CA GLU A 261 -9.53 1.17 -21.84
C GLU A 261 -8.98 0.63 -23.19
N GLU A 262 -9.47 1.07 -24.35
CA GLU A 262 -9.12 0.41 -25.63
C GLU A 262 -7.95 1.06 -26.39
N ASP A 263 -7.67 2.35 -26.21
CA ASP A 263 -6.64 3.05 -27.00
C ASP A 263 -5.20 2.85 -26.48
N SER A 264 -5.00 2.27 -25.30
CA SER A 264 -3.66 1.99 -24.76
C SER A 264 -3.15 0.56 -25.04
N MET A 265 -3.98 -0.34 -25.57
CA MET A 265 -3.62 -1.76 -25.77
C MET A 265 -3.15 -2.13 -27.18
N PHE A 266 -3.19 -1.20 -28.16
CA PHE A 266 -2.68 -1.41 -29.53
C PHE A 266 -1.59 -0.41 -29.93
N GLY A 267 -0.54 -0.34 -29.12
CA GLY A 267 0.65 0.48 -29.37
C GLY A 267 1.94 -0.31 -29.59
N TYR A 268 1.89 -1.54 -30.11
CA TYR A 268 3.10 -2.27 -30.54
C TYR A 268 2.98 -2.78 -31.96
N GLY A 269 3.91 -2.30 -32.79
CA GLY A 269 3.91 -2.41 -34.24
C GLY A 269 3.82 -3.83 -34.79
N LEU A 270 2.88 -4.01 -35.70
CA LEU A 270 3.05 -4.91 -36.82
C LEU A 270 3.50 -4.05 -38.00
N GLY A 271 4.79 -4.13 -38.32
CA GLY A 271 5.33 -3.59 -39.54
C GLY A 271 4.66 -4.27 -40.73
N GLU A 272 3.91 -3.50 -41.50
CA GLU A 272 3.62 -3.80 -42.89
C GLU A 272 4.94 -3.74 -43.66
N ASP A 273 5.46 -4.91 -44.04
CA ASP A 273 6.35 -5.05 -45.20
C ASP A 273 6.14 -6.45 -45.78
N VAL A 274 5.01 -6.61 -46.48
CA VAL A 274 4.85 -7.61 -47.53
C VAL A 274 4.36 -6.85 -48.76
N GLU A 275 5.31 -6.47 -49.62
CA GLU A 275 5.25 -6.65 -51.09
C GLU A 275 6.26 -5.72 -51.78
N LYS A 276 7.43 -6.27 -52.13
CA LYS A 276 8.07 -6.13 -53.45
C LYS A 276 9.35 -6.97 -53.54
N LEU A 277 9.27 -7.98 -54.41
CA LEU A 277 10.33 -8.82 -55.01
C LEU A 277 11.07 -9.81 -54.09
#